data_AF-A0A1Q7ZFW8-F1
#
_entry.id   AF-A0A1Q7ZFW8-F1
#
_cell.length_a   1.000
_cell.length_b   1.000
_cell.length_c   1.000
_cell.angle_alpha   90.00
_cell.angle_beta   90.00
_cell.angle_gamma   90.00
#
_symmetry.space_group_name_H-M   'P 1'
#
loop_
_entity.id
_entity.type
_entity.pdbx_description
1 polymer ?
#
loop_
_entity_poly.entity_id
_entity_poly.type
_entity_poly.pdbx_seq_one_letter_code
_entity_poly.pdbx_strand_id
1 'polypeptide(L)'
;MSGDQPLPDGPGGPQPLWPRAILAALLVAGTSVCLYLTRFHENAVYGDSSFTLANCPQDETTNCEAVNTSGYSELAGIPISAFGVPTYLLLLGMVIAARRRPRLLAYVFTIGILTVVYSGYLYYVSTVKIGFLCVWCLRLYGINASIPVLAGLAARRNPVHLIKDSVEDLLRFTPEASMSAALFAGLLMLTILADLGYRAGLTRPQPAAFASTSAPAVAQSVSPGPGRAGRRRRPRRSPRSRPPPRSRHRPLRQERLLSSSRLPSRRSRAIGEASR
;
A
#
# COMPACT_ATOMS: atom_id res chain seq x y z
N MET A 1 -55.70 -1.07 43.91
CA MET A 1 -55.24 -0.15 42.86
C MET A 1 -53.73 0.01 43.01
N SER A 2 -52.96 -0.91 42.44
CA SER A 2 -51.50 -0.82 42.40
C SER A 2 -51.14 -0.23 41.04
N GLY A 3 -50.54 0.95 41.02
CA GLY A 3 -50.22 1.62 39.76
C GLY A 3 -49.03 0.99 39.08
N ASP A 4 -49.22 0.45 37.87
CA ASP A 4 -48.13 0.20 36.94
C ASP A 4 -47.47 1.55 36.60
N GLN A 5 -46.27 1.78 37.13
CA GLN A 5 -45.36 2.79 36.62
C GLN A 5 -44.54 2.14 35.51
N PRO A 6 -44.60 2.64 34.25
CA PRO A 6 -43.71 2.19 33.20
C PRO A 6 -42.26 2.41 33.62
N LEU A 7 -41.43 1.36 33.49
CA LEU A 7 -39.98 1.48 33.67
C LEU A 7 -39.43 2.53 32.68
N PRO A 8 -38.45 3.35 33.10
CA PRO A 8 -37.88 4.35 32.21
C PRO A 8 -37.20 3.67 31.02
N ASP A 9 -37.53 4.13 29.81
CA ASP A 9 -36.91 3.65 28.59
C ASP A 9 -35.38 3.77 28.71
N GLY A 10 -34.68 2.63 28.59
CA GLY A 10 -33.24 2.62 28.35
C GLY A 10 -32.90 3.36 27.04
N PRO A 11 -31.61 3.51 26.69
CA PRO A 11 -31.16 4.34 25.55
C PRO A 11 -31.49 3.71 24.17
N GLY A 12 -32.78 3.53 23.88
CA GLY A 12 -33.38 2.97 22.68
C GLY A 12 -33.79 4.01 21.63
N GLY A 13 -33.21 5.21 21.69
CA GLY A 13 -33.34 6.20 20.61
C GLY A 13 -32.86 5.61 19.27
N PRO A 14 -33.39 6.09 18.12
CA PRO A 14 -33.03 5.58 16.80
C PRO A 14 -31.52 5.49 16.61
N GLN A 15 -31.02 4.32 16.21
CA GLN A 15 -29.59 4.12 16.02
C GLN A 15 -29.09 5.09 14.93
N PRO A 16 -28.08 5.94 15.22
CA PRO A 16 -27.67 6.97 14.27
C PRO A 16 -27.16 6.31 13.00
N LEU A 17 -27.73 6.69 11.86
CA LEU A 17 -27.34 6.12 10.57
C LEU A 17 -26.03 6.71 10.03
N TRP A 18 -25.64 7.91 10.51
CA TRP A 18 -24.48 8.64 10.03
C TRP A 18 -23.13 7.89 10.18
N PRO A 19 -22.80 7.18 11.28
CA PRO A 19 -21.50 6.50 11.38
C PRO A 19 -21.41 5.34 10.39
N ARG A 20 -22.55 4.66 10.12
CA ARG A 20 -22.64 3.58 9.11
C ARG A 20 -22.52 4.13 7.70
N ALA A 21 -23.12 5.30 7.42
CA ALA A 21 -23.02 5.96 6.12
C ALA A 21 -21.59 6.43 5.83
N ILE A 22 -20.93 7.09 6.80
CA ILE A 22 -19.52 7.49 6.68
C ILE A 22 -18.63 6.25 6.54
N LEU A 23 -18.81 5.22 7.36
CA LEU A 23 -18.03 3.98 7.27
C LEU A 23 -18.20 3.30 5.90
N ALA A 24 -19.42 3.19 5.38
CA ALA A 24 -19.66 2.65 4.05
C ALA A 24 -18.95 3.47 2.95
N ALA A 25 -19.00 4.80 3.01
CA ALA A 25 -18.31 5.67 2.07
C ALA A 25 -16.78 5.51 2.14
N LEU A 26 -16.21 5.39 3.35
CA LEU A 26 -14.77 5.17 3.54
C LEU A 26 -14.32 3.78 3.08
N LEU A 27 -15.15 2.75 3.23
CA LEU A 27 -14.88 1.40 2.70
C LEU A 27 -14.91 1.37 1.17
N VAL A 28 -15.85 2.09 0.54
CA VAL A 28 -15.84 2.28 -0.93
C VAL A 28 -14.57 3.02 -1.37
N ALA A 29 -14.22 4.13 -0.72
CA ALA A 29 -12.98 4.87 -1.03
C ALA A 29 -11.72 4.01 -0.84
N GLY A 30 -11.65 3.22 0.24
CA GLY A 30 -10.56 2.27 0.49
C GLY A 30 -10.45 1.22 -0.60
N THR A 31 -11.58 0.67 -1.06
CA THR A 31 -11.64 -0.27 -2.20
C THR A 31 -11.08 0.37 -3.47
N SER A 32 -11.49 1.61 -3.79
CA SER A 32 -10.99 2.35 -4.96
C SER A 32 -9.48 2.62 -4.88
N VAL A 33 -8.95 3.00 -3.70
CA VAL A 33 -7.51 3.24 -3.51
C VAL A 33 -6.72 1.93 -3.61
N CYS A 34 -7.23 0.82 -3.06
CA CYS A 34 -6.62 -0.49 -3.22
C CYS A 34 -6.52 -0.93 -4.69
N LEU A 35 -7.60 -0.78 -5.46
CA LEU A 35 -7.59 -1.05 -6.90
C LEU A 35 -6.62 -0.15 -7.67
N TYR A 36 -6.53 1.14 -7.30
CA TYR A 36 -5.60 2.09 -7.91
C TYR A 36 -4.13 1.73 -7.63
N LEU A 37 -3.79 1.40 -6.38
CA LEU A 37 -2.43 0.97 -5.99
C LEU A 37 -2.05 -0.40 -6.56
N THR A 38 -3.00 -1.34 -6.64
CA THR A 38 -2.80 -2.64 -7.31
C THR A 38 -2.47 -2.38 -8.78
N ARG A 39 -3.32 -1.65 -9.50
CA ARG A 39 -3.08 -1.31 -10.90
C ARG A 39 -1.73 -0.64 -11.13
N PHE A 40 -1.33 0.30 -10.27
CA PHE A 40 0.00 0.92 -10.39
C PHE A 40 1.13 -0.10 -10.23
N HIS A 41 1.09 -0.91 -9.16
CA HIS A 41 2.09 -1.95 -8.91
C HIS A 41 2.24 -2.86 -10.13
N GLU A 42 1.12 -3.37 -10.65
CA GLU A 42 1.09 -4.30 -11.78
C GLU A 42 1.70 -3.71 -13.06
N ASN A 43 1.39 -2.45 -13.38
CA ASN A 43 1.98 -1.80 -14.56
C ASN A 43 3.47 -1.46 -14.36
N ALA A 44 3.86 -1.02 -13.16
CA ALA A 44 5.25 -0.68 -12.86
C ALA A 44 6.19 -1.89 -12.77
N VAL A 45 5.68 -3.07 -12.37
CA VAL A 45 6.47 -4.30 -12.19
C VAL A 45 6.41 -5.23 -13.42
N TYR A 46 5.25 -5.37 -14.07
CA TYR A 46 5.02 -6.35 -15.14
C TYR A 46 4.56 -5.77 -16.48
N GLY A 47 4.33 -4.45 -16.57
CA GLY A 47 3.76 -3.79 -17.74
C GLY A 47 4.56 -2.57 -18.21
N ASP A 48 3.85 -1.51 -18.61
CA ASP A 48 4.42 -0.24 -19.01
C ASP A 48 4.40 0.78 -17.85
N SER A 49 5.57 1.33 -17.53
CA SER A 49 5.76 2.33 -16.47
C SER A 49 5.17 3.73 -16.79
N SER A 50 4.52 3.91 -17.95
CA SER A 50 3.80 5.15 -18.29
C SER A 50 2.64 5.48 -17.33
N PHE A 51 2.09 4.50 -16.60
CA PHE A 51 1.04 4.73 -15.62
C PHE A 51 1.61 5.25 -14.29
N THR A 52 1.36 6.51 -13.96
CA THR A 52 1.95 7.19 -12.79
C THR A 52 0.99 7.37 -11.60
N LEU A 53 1.54 7.45 -10.38
CA LEU A 53 0.78 7.78 -9.16
C LEU A 53 0.52 9.28 -9.05
N ALA A 54 -0.70 9.70 -9.36
CA ALA A 54 -1.19 11.04 -9.11
C ALA A 54 -1.25 11.34 -7.60
N ASN A 55 -1.13 12.62 -7.24
CA ASN A 55 -1.27 13.13 -5.87
C ASN A 55 -0.34 12.49 -4.81
N CYS A 56 0.82 11.98 -5.23
CA CYS A 56 1.93 11.68 -4.34
C CYS A 56 3.12 12.62 -4.64
N PRO A 57 3.55 13.45 -3.67
CA PRO A 57 4.85 14.12 -3.75
C PRO A 57 5.97 13.11 -3.89
N GLN A 58 7.01 13.50 -4.64
CA GLN A 58 8.24 12.75 -4.79
C GLN A 58 9.36 13.63 -4.25
N ASP A 59 9.74 13.40 -2.99
CA ASP A 59 10.70 14.21 -2.23
C ASP A 59 11.62 13.32 -1.38
N GLU A 60 12.47 13.93 -0.56
CA GLU A 60 13.47 13.22 0.29
C GLU A 60 12.82 12.27 1.32
N THR A 61 11.55 12.47 1.65
CA THR A 61 10.81 11.74 2.69
C THR A 61 9.59 10.99 2.16
N THR A 62 9.06 11.40 1.00
CA THR A 62 7.82 10.90 0.40
C THR A 62 8.10 10.27 -0.96
N ASN A 63 7.76 8.99 -1.11
CA ASN A 63 7.82 8.31 -2.40
C ASN A 63 6.86 7.12 -2.43
N CYS A 64 5.68 7.31 -3.04
CA CYS A 64 4.68 6.25 -3.13
C CYS A 64 5.06 5.13 -4.11
N GLU A 65 5.91 5.41 -5.10
CA GLU A 65 6.34 4.44 -6.09
C GLU A 65 7.32 3.45 -5.45
N ALA A 66 8.42 3.95 -4.88
CA ALA A 66 9.43 3.14 -4.18
C ALA A 66 8.84 2.30 -3.04
N VAL A 67 7.82 2.81 -2.34
CA VAL A 67 7.08 2.00 -1.36
C VAL A 67 6.24 0.94 -2.07
N ASN A 68 5.33 1.34 -2.97
CA ASN A 68 4.35 0.42 -3.55
C ASN A 68 4.97 -0.63 -4.49
N THR A 69 6.17 -0.44 -5.04
CA THR A 69 6.91 -1.45 -5.83
C THR A 69 8.02 -2.15 -5.03
N SER A 70 8.18 -1.88 -3.73
CA SER A 70 9.18 -2.56 -2.91
C SER A 70 8.91 -4.06 -2.76
N GLY A 71 9.96 -4.84 -2.44
CA GLY A 71 9.82 -6.25 -2.07
C GLY A 71 9.04 -6.52 -0.76
N TYR A 72 8.61 -5.47 -0.05
CA TYR A 72 7.66 -5.58 1.07
C TYR A 72 6.20 -5.37 0.65
N SER A 73 5.94 -5.02 -0.62
CA SER A 73 4.60 -4.67 -1.11
C SER A 73 3.87 -5.85 -1.77
N GLU A 74 4.49 -7.02 -1.83
CA GLU A 74 3.88 -8.29 -2.26
C GLU A 74 3.81 -9.31 -1.11
N LEU A 75 2.81 -10.18 -1.18
CA LEU A 75 2.70 -11.40 -0.39
C LEU A 75 2.44 -12.57 -1.34
N ALA A 76 3.33 -13.56 -1.37
CA ALA A 76 3.30 -14.66 -2.34
C ALA A 76 3.23 -14.19 -3.81
N GLY A 77 3.86 -13.05 -4.12
CA GLY A 77 3.83 -12.43 -5.44
C GLY A 77 2.49 -11.80 -5.82
N ILE A 78 1.61 -11.48 -4.86
CA ILE A 78 0.38 -10.70 -5.06
C ILE A 78 0.53 -9.39 -4.28
N PRO A 79 0.26 -8.19 -4.83
CA PRO A 79 0.45 -6.95 -4.11
C PRO A 79 -0.49 -6.85 -2.91
N ILE A 80 0.02 -6.35 -1.79
CA ILE A 80 -0.71 -6.22 -0.51
C ILE A 80 -1.95 -5.34 -0.68
N SER A 81 -1.92 -4.38 -1.60
CA SER A 81 -3.07 -3.54 -1.97
C SER A 81 -4.24 -4.35 -2.53
N ALA A 82 -4.01 -5.48 -3.22
CA ALA A 82 -5.06 -6.34 -3.73
C ALA A 82 -5.82 -7.05 -2.59
N PHE A 83 -5.13 -7.49 -1.52
CA PHE A 83 -5.77 -8.10 -0.34
C PHE A 83 -6.69 -7.13 0.43
N GLY A 84 -6.50 -5.82 0.27
CA GLY A 84 -7.40 -4.82 0.82
C GLY A 84 -8.79 -4.80 0.14
N VAL A 85 -8.88 -5.17 -1.15
CA VAL A 85 -10.14 -5.21 -1.91
C VAL A 85 -11.17 -6.17 -1.29
N PRO A 86 -10.92 -7.49 -1.10
CA PRO A 86 -11.89 -8.39 -0.50
C PRO A 86 -12.18 -8.02 0.96
N THR A 87 -11.21 -7.44 1.68
CA THR A 87 -11.40 -6.96 3.07
C THR A 87 -12.43 -5.82 3.12
N TYR A 88 -12.25 -4.75 2.33
CA TYR A 88 -13.18 -3.63 2.33
C TYR A 88 -14.56 -4.01 1.79
N LEU A 89 -14.64 -4.89 0.77
CA LEU A 89 -15.92 -5.39 0.26
C LEU A 89 -16.67 -6.25 1.29
N LEU A 90 -15.99 -7.13 2.03
CA LEU A 90 -16.58 -7.90 3.11
C LEU A 90 -17.16 -6.98 4.20
N LEU A 91 -16.36 -6.01 4.65
CA LEU A 91 -16.77 -5.05 5.67
C LEU A 91 -17.94 -4.19 5.21
N LEU A 92 -17.96 -3.77 3.93
CA LEU A 92 -19.07 -3.02 3.35
C LEU A 92 -20.37 -3.86 3.35
N GLY A 93 -20.28 -5.12 2.94
CA GLY A 93 -21.38 -6.08 3.01
C GLY A 93 -21.91 -6.25 4.44
N MET A 94 -21.02 -6.40 5.43
CA MET A 94 -21.38 -6.49 6.85
C MET A 94 -22.06 -5.22 7.36
N VAL A 95 -21.56 -4.02 7.00
CA VAL A 95 -22.16 -2.72 7.40
C VAL A 95 -23.55 -2.54 6.81
N ILE A 96 -23.79 -2.99 5.57
CA ILE A 96 -25.11 -2.97 4.93
C ILE A 96 -26.04 -3.97 5.62
N ALA A 97 -25.59 -5.20 5.83
CA ALA A 97 -26.37 -6.26 6.48
C ALA A 97 -26.66 -5.97 7.98
N ALA A 98 -25.82 -5.18 8.65
CA ALA A 98 -26.00 -4.77 10.04
C ALA A 98 -27.32 -4.02 10.31
N ARG A 99 -27.98 -3.47 9.27
CA ARG A 99 -29.34 -2.92 9.38
C ARG A 99 -30.37 -3.96 9.84
N ARG A 100 -30.18 -5.23 9.50
CA ARG A 100 -31.04 -6.36 9.92
C ARG A 100 -30.35 -7.31 10.92
N ARG A 101 -29.02 -7.35 10.92
CA ARG A 101 -28.20 -8.23 11.78
C ARG A 101 -27.15 -7.42 12.55
N PRO A 102 -27.53 -6.64 13.59
CA PRO A 102 -26.63 -5.70 14.26
C PRO A 102 -25.38 -6.33 14.88
N ARG A 103 -25.41 -7.64 15.18
CA ARG A 103 -24.23 -8.41 15.62
C ARG A 103 -23.04 -8.32 14.66
N LEU A 104 -23.27 -8.16 13.34
CA LEU A 104 -22.19 -8.05 12.34
C LEU A 104 -21.26 -6.86 12.58
N LEU A 105 -21.68 -5.83 13.32
CA LEU A 105 -20.80 -4.72 13.72
C LEU A 105 -19.68 -5.16 14.68
N ALA A 106 -19.87 -6.25 15.42
CA ALA A 106 -18.81 -6.86 16.23
C ALA A 106 -17.68 -7.40 15.33
N TYR A 107 -18.03 -8.10 14.25
CA TYR A 107 -17.05 -8.58 13.27
C TYR A 107 -16.34 -7.41 12.57
N VAL A 108 -17.10 -6.38 12.14
CA VAL A 108 -16.50 -5.16 11.53
C VAL A 108 -15.55 -4.45 12.49
N PHE A 109 -15.91 -4.35 13.78
CA PHE A 109 -15.04 -3.79 14.81
C PHE A 109 -13.76 -4.61 14.97
N THR A 110 -13.88 -5.92 15.16
CA THR A 110 -12.76 -6.83 15.42
C THR A 110 -11.81 -6.92 14.23
N ILE A 111 -12.33 -7.04 13.01
CA ILE A 111 -11.52 -7.00 11.78
C ILE A 111 -10.86 -5.62 11.63
N GLY A 112 -11.56 -4.53 11.95
CA GLY A 112 -11.00 -3.17 11.96
C GLY A 112 -9.81 -3.00 12.91
N ILE A 113 -9.81 -3.65 14.07
CA ILE A 113 -8.63 -3.68 14.95
C ILE A 113 -7.45 -4.40 14.26
N LEU A 114 -7.69 -5.51 13.57
CA LEU A 114 -6.65 -6.23 12.82
C LEU A 114 -6.08 -5.39 11.67
N THR A 115 -6.91 -4.65 10.92
CA THR A 115 -6.42 -3.77 9.86
C THR A 115 -5.60 -2.59 10.40
N VAL A 116 -5.92 -2.08 11.60
CA VAL A 116 -5.10 -1.06 12.30
C VAL A 116 -3.74 -1.62 12.71
N VAL A 117 -3.70 -2.81 13.33
CA VAL A 117 -2.44 -3.46 13.73
C VAL A 117 -1.54 -3.68 12.51
N TYR A 118 -2.10 -4.20 11.42
CA TYR A 118 -1.34 -4.41 10.18
C TYR A 118 -0.93 -3.10 9.50
N SER A 119 -1.76 -2.05 9.55
CA SER A 119 -1.40 -0.71 9.09
C SER A 119 -0.22 -0.13 9.86
N GLY A 120 -0.15 -0.34 11.18
CA GLY A 120 0.99 0.06 12.00
C GLY A 120 2.29 -0.66 11.62
N TYR A 121 2.21 -1.96 11.34
CA TYR A 121 3.33 -2.72 10.80
C TYR A 121 3.80 -2.19 9.43
N LEU A 122 2.88 -1.96 8.49
CA LEU A 122 3.24 -1.43 7.17
C LEU A 122 3.80 0.00 7.25
N TYR A 123 3.29 0.84 8.16
CA TYR A 123 3.84 2.18 8.41
C TYR A 123 5.29 2.11 8.92
N TYR A 124 5.58 1.19 9.85
CA TYR A 124 6.95 0.92 10.30
C TYR A 124 7.84 0.44 9.15
N VAL A 125 7.36 -0.48 8.31
CA VAL A 125 8.11 -0.95 7.14
C VAL A 125 8.40 0.19 6.16
N SER A 126 7.38 0.98 5.80
CA SER A 126 7.52 2.16 4.93
C SER A 126 8.59 3.13 5.45
N THR A 127 8.44 3.57 6.70
CA THR A 127 9.29 4.64 7.27
C THR A 127 10.67 4.17 7.71
N VAL A 128 10.83 2.93 8.20
CA VAL A 128 12.08 2.44 8.82
C VAL A 128 12.84 1.43 7.96
N LYS A 129 12.15 0.63 7.11
CA LYS A 129 12.81 -0.35 6.22
C LYS A 129 13.02 0.18 4.81
N ILE A 130 12.05 0.91 4.28
CA ILE A 130 12.09 1.50 2.93
C ILE A 130 12.66 2.93 2.97
N GLY A 131 12.41 3.67 4.06
CA GLY A 131 12.89 5.04 4.26
C GLY A 131 12.01 6.12 3.64
N PHE A 132 10.84 5.74 3.12
CA PHE A 132 9.91 6.65 2.45
C PHE A 132 8.48 6.51 2.99
N LEU A 133 7.75 7.61 3.05
CA LEU A 133 6.32 7.64 3.35
C LEU A 133 5.50 7.58 2.04
N CYS A 134 4.50 6.70 2.00
CA CYS A 134 3.52 6.67 0.92
C CYS A 134 2.23 7.38 1.34
N VAL A 135 1.91 8.52 0.70
CA VAL A 135 0.68 9.29 0.98
C VAL A 135 -0.58 8.48 0.72
N TRP A 136 -0.59 7.60 -0.29
CA TRP A 136 -1.73 6.72 -0.56
C TRP A 136 -1.91 5.65 0.53
N CYS A 137 -0.82 5.05 1.00
CA CYS A 137 -0.87 4.14 2.15
C CYS A 137 -1.33 4.88 3.41
N LEU A 138 -0.88 6.11 3.65
CA LEU A 138 -1.33 6.92 4.79
C LEU A 138 -2.86 7.18 4.78
N ARG A 139 -3.45 7.40 3.59
CA ARG A 139 -4.92 7.48 3.43
C ARG A 139 -5.60 6.16 3.82
N LEU A 140 -5.06 5.02 3.39
CA LEU A 140 -5.56 3.70 3.79
C LEU A 140 -5.41 3.46 5.30
N TYR A 141 -4.32 3.91 5.93
CA TYR A 141 -4.14 3.81 7.38
C TYR A 141 -5.17 4.65 8.14
N GLY A 142 -5.48 5.86 7.66
CA GLY A 142 -6.55 6.70 8.19
C GLY A 142 -7.94 6.06 8.04
N ILE A 143 -8.22 5.46 6.88
CA ILE A 143 -9.45 4.67 6.66
C ILE A 143 -9.51 3.51 7.66
N ASN A 144 -8.45 2.70 7.78
CA ASN A 144 -8.39 1.57 8.70
C ASN A 144 -8.59 1.99 10.17
N ALA A 145 -7.95 3.07 10.61
CA ALA A 145 -8.16 3.64 11.94
C ALA A 145 -9.61 4.05 12.21
N SER A 146 -10.33 4.52 11.18
CA SER A 146 -11.74 4.89 11.31
C SER A 146 -12.70 3.70 11.46
N ILE A 147 -12.33 2.50 10.97
CA ILE A 147 -13.21 1.31 10.96
C ILE A 147 -13.67 0.91 12.37
N PRO A 148 -12.78 0.59 13.33
CA PRO A 148 -13.22 0.20 14.67
C PRO A 148 -13.91 1.35 15.41
N VAL A 149 -13.50 2.60 15.18
CA VAL A 149 -14.13 3.78 15.78
C VAL A 149 -15.58 3.92 15.32
N LEU A 150 -15.83 3.94 14.02
CA LEU A 150 -17.18 4.09 13.45
C LEU A 150 -18.05 2.85 13.69
N ALA A 151 -17.47 1.65 13.69
CA ALA A 151 -18.18 0.42 14.04
C ALA A 151 -18.61 0.41 15.52
N GLY A 152 -17.74 0.82 16.43
CA GLY A 152 -18.06 0.95 17.86
C GLY A 152 -19.15 1.99 18.11
N LEU A 153 -19.04 3.17 17.50
CA LEU A 153 -20.06 4.23 17.54
C LEU A 153 -21.41 3.77 16.96
N ALA A 154 -21.39 2.99 15.87
CA ALA A 154 -22.58 2.41 15.24
C ALA A 154 -23.20 1.25 16.03
N ALA A 155 -22.41 0.57 16.87
CA ALA A 155 -22.87 -0.53 17.72
C ALA A 155 -23.41 -0.06 19.08
N ARG A 156 -22.89 1.05 19.62
CA ARG A 156 -23.20 1.59 20.96
C ARG A 156 -23.04 0.54 22.08
N ARG A 157 -22.01 -0.30 21.98
CA ARG A 157 -21.66 -1.34 22.95
C ARG A 157 -20.24 -1.14 23.48
N ASN A 158 -19.97 -1.69 24.66
CA ASN A 158 -18.63 -1.75 25.22
C ASN A 158 -17.70 -2.55 24.26
N PRO A 159 -16.53 -2.01 23.87
CA PRO A 159 -15.63 -2.66 22.92
C PRO A 159 -15.14 -4.04 23.37
N VAL A 160 -15.01 -4.29 24.68
CA VAL A 160 -14.61 -5.59 25.23
C VAL A 160 -15.63 -6.68 24.87
N HIS A 161 -16.93 -6.35 24.84
CA HIS A 161 -17.97 -7.29 24.43
C HIS A 161 -17.95 -7.52 22.92
N LEU A 162 -17.73 -6.50 22.09
CA LEU A 162 -17.63 -6.68 20.63
C LEU A 162 -16.51 -7.66 20.25
N ILE A 163 -15.36 -7.60 20.93
CA ILE A 163 -14.25 -8.54 20.71
C ILE A 163 -14.63 -9.94 21.21
N LYS A 164 -15.19 -10.06 22.43
CA LYS A 164 -15.60 -11.35 23.01
C LYS A 164 -16.65 -12.06 22.14
N ASP A 165 -17.73 -11.37 21.78
CA ASP A 165 -18.79 -11.88 20.90
C ASP A 165 -18.17 -12.42 19.58
N SER A 166 -17.26 -11.66 18.97
CA SER A 166 -16.61 -12.04 17.70
C SER A 166 -15.70 -13.26 17.82
N VAL A 167 -14.91 -13.35 18.90
CA VAL A 167 -14.00 -14.47 19.14
C VAL A 167 -14.80 -15.73 19.51
N GLU A 168 -15.85 -15.60 20.30
CA GLU A 168 -16.74 -16.71 20.68
C GLU A 168 -17.50 -17.26 19.47
N ASP A 169 -18.08 -16.40 18.62
CA ASP A 169 -18.76 -16.83 17.39
C ASP A 169 -17.81 -17.56 16.42
N LEU A 170 -16.56 -17.11 16.33
CA LEU A 170 -15.51 -17.74 15.51
C LEU A 170 -15.10 -19.10 16.07
N LEU A 171 -14.87 -19.21 17.38
CA LEU A 171 -14.52 -20.47 18.05
C LEU A 171 -15.66 -21.49 18.03
N ARG A 172 -16.91 -21.03 18.08
CA ARG A 172 -18.12 -21.88 17.97
C ARG A 172 -18.50 -22.22 16.53
N PHE A 173 -17.74 -21.75 15.52
CA PHE A 173 -18.04 -21.94 14.09
C PHE A 173 -19.50 -21.63 13.72
N THR A 174 -20.03 -20.50 14.22
CA THR A 174 -21.42 -20.10 13.93
C THR A 174 -21.66 -19.99 12.42
N PRO A 175 -22.90 -20.19 11.93
CA PRO A 175 -23.19 -20.08 10.50
C PRO A 175 -22.88 -18.67 9.97
N GLU A 176 -23.04 -17.62 10.78
CA GLU A 176 -22.63 -16.26 10.44
C GLU A 176 -21.11 -16.10 10.28
N ALA A 177 -20.30 -16.63 11.20
CA ALA A 177 -18.84 -16.59 11.12
C ALA A 177 -18.34 -17.41 9.92
N SER A 178 -18.86 -18.63 9.76
CA SER A 178 -18.50 -19.55 8.66
C SER A 178 -18.89 -18.99 7.30
N MET A 179 -20.08 -18.41 7.15
CA MET A 179 -20.51 -17.74 5.91
C MET A 179 -19.67 -16.49 5.62
N SER A 180 -19.27 -15.73 6.64
CA SER A 180 -18.39 -14.56 6.48
C SER A 180 -16.99 -14.97 6.02
N ALA A 181 -16.43 -16.05 6.58
CA ALA A 181 -15.15 -16.61 6.17
C ALA A 181 -15.21 -17.18 4.73
N ALA A 182 -16.27 -17.90 4.38
CA ALA A 182 -16.49 -18.41 3.03
C ALA A 182 -16.63 -17.28 1.99
N LEU A 183 -17.37 -16.22 2.33
CA LEU A 183 -17.50 -15.03 1.48
C LEU A 183 -16.14 -14.33 1.30
N PHE A 184 -15.35 -14.18 2.37
CA PHE A 184 -14.00 -13.61 2.27
C PHE A 184 -13.08 -14.47 1.40
N ALA A 185 -13.07 -15.79 1.59
CA ALA A 185 -12.28 -16.71 0.79
C ALA A 185 -12.67 -16.67 -0.70
N GLY A 186 -13.97 -16.61 -1.01
CA GLY A 186 -14.46 -16.46 -2.38
C GLY A 186 -14.08 -15.11 -3.03
N LEU A 187 -14.23 -14.01 -2.28
CA LEU A 187 -13.80 -12.67 -2.74
C LEU A 187 -12.28 -12.61 -2.95
N LEU A 188 -11.49 -13.22 -2.07
CA LEU A 188 -10.04 -13.28 -2.17
C LEU A 188 -9.60 -14.12 -3.38
N MET A 189 -10.19 -15.31 -3.56
CA MET A 189 -9.93 -16.15 -4.73
C MET A 189 -10.27 -15.42 -6.04
N LEU A 190 -11.43 -14.75 -6.10
CA LEU A 190 -11.82 -13.95 -7.26
C LEU A 190 -10.83 -12.80 -7.52
N THR A 191 -10.37 -12.12 -6.47
CA THR A 191 -9.39 -11.02 -6.56
C THR A 191 -8.05 -11.53 -7.11
N ILE A 192 -7.53 -12.64 -6.57
CA ILE A 192 -6.28 -13.26 -7.04
C ILE A 192 -6.39 -13.72 -8.50
N LEU A 193 -7.52 -14.35 -8.89
CA LEU A 193 -7.73 -14.77 -10.27
C LEU A 193 -7.83 -13.58 -11.24
N ALA A 194 -8.47 -12.49 -10.83
CA ALA A 194 -8.55 -11.26 -11.63
C ALA A 194 -7.16 -10.59 -11.79
N ASP A 195 -6.38 -10.56 -10.71
CA ASP A 195 -5.02 -10.00 -10.67
C ASP A 195 -4.04 -10.80 -11.55
N LEU A 196 -4.02 -12.13 -11.42
CA LEU A 196 -3.24 -13.02 -12.29
C LEU A 196 -3.69 -12.91 -13.76
N GLY A 197 -5.00 -12.78 -14.01
CA GLY A 197 -5.53 -12.54 -15.36
C GLY A 197 -5.09 -11.19 -15.94
N TYR A 198 -5.02 -10.15 -15.10
CA TYR A 198 -4.54 -8.83 -15.49
C TYR A 198 -3.05 -8.86 -15.85
N ARG A 199 -2.20 -9.48 -15.02
CA ARG A 199 -0.78 -9.73 -15.31
C ARG A 199 -0.54 -10.51 -16.59
N ALA A 200 -1.32 -11.56 -16.81
CA ALA A 200 -1.25 -12.35 -18.03
C ALA A 200 -1.72 -11.56 -19.26
N GLY A 201 -2.38 -10.41 -19.08
CA GLY A 201 -2.65 -9.43 -20.13
C GLY A 201 -1.45 -8.50 -20.38
N LEU A 202 -0.82 -7.99 -19.32
CA LEU A 202 0.34 -7.09 -19.39
C LEU A 202 1.59 -7.75 -19.99
N THR A 203 1.87 -8.99 -19.63
CA THR A 203 3.09 -9.72 -20.03
C THR A 203 3.04 -10.35 -21.42
N ARG A 204 1.91 -10.25 -22.14
CA ARG A 204 1.80 -10.74 -23.52
C ARG A 204 2.65 -9.85 -24.44
N PRO A 205 3.57 -10.43 -25.23
CA PRO A 205 4.29 -9.67 -26.25
C PRO A 205 3.28 -8.99 -27.18
N GLN A 206 3.29 -7.66 -27.19
CA GLN A 206 2.44 -6.89 -28.09
C GLN A 206 2.92 -7.22 -29.52
N PRO A 207 2.09 -7.82 -30.38
CA PRO A 207 2.48 -8.06 -31.77
C PRO A 207 2.81 -6.70 -32.39
N ALA A 208 3.91 -6.60 -33.12
CA ALA A 208 4.53 -5.35 -33.56
C ALA A 208 3.65 -4.55 -34.52
N ALA A 209 2.64 -3.88 -33.97
CA ALA A 209 1.79 -2.94 -34.67
C ALA A 209 2.54 -1.62 -34.84
N PHE A 210 2.61 -1.14 -36.08
CA PHE A 210 3.30 0.09 -36.51
C PHE A 210 4.83 0.04 -36.66
N ALA A 211 5.35 -1.10 -37.13
CA ALA A 211 6.47 -1.08 -38.08
C ALA A 211 5.98 -0.66 -39.49
N SER A 212 5.43 0.56 -39.61
CA SER A 212 4.90 1.30 -40.79
C SER A 212 4.05 2.45 -40.22
N THR A 213 4.12 3.74 -40.59
CA THR A 213 4.57 4.36 -41.84
C THR A 213 5.04 5.80 -41.59
N SER A 214 6.28 6.16 -41.96
CA SER A 214 6.68 7.56 -42.26
C SER A 214 8.09 7.68 -42.85
N ALA A 215 8.33 6.99 -43.96
CA ALA A 215 9.43 7.32 -44.87
C ALA A 215 8.85 7.92 -46.16
N PRO A 216 8.80 9.26 -46.32
CA PRO A 216 8.50 9.87 -47.60
C PRO A 216 9.76 9.76 -48.47
N ALA A 217 9.77 8.76 -49.37
CA ALA A 217 10.75 8.69 -50.44
C ALA A 217 10.48 9.82 -51.45
N VAL A 218 11.06 11.00 -51.20
CA VAL A 218 11.05 12.11 -52.17
C VAL A 218 12.08 11.82 -53.26
N ALA A 219 11.69 10.98 -54.22
CA ALA A 219 12.38 10.86 -55.49
C ALA A 219 12.04 12.08 -56.36
N GLN A 220 12.93 13.08 -56.40
CA GLN A 220 12.86 14.16 -57.38
C GLN A 220 13.77 13.86 -58.57
N SER A 221 13.20 13.98 -59.76
CA SER A 221 13.80 13.62 -61.05
C SER A 221 14.81 14.65 -61.56
N VAL A 222 15.86 14.13 -62.20
CA VAL A 222 16.88 14.81 -63.03
C VAL A 222 16.53 14.48 -64.49
N SER A 223 16.59 15.35 -65.51
CA SER A 223 17.31 16.60 -65.81
C SER A 223 16.46 17.42 -66.86
N PRO A 224 16.96 18.37 -67.70
CA PRO A 224 18.24 19.11 -67.73
C PRO A 224 18.14 20.65 -68.00
N GLY A 225 19.25 21.37 -67.80
CA GLY A 225 19.47 22.75 -68.29
C GLY A 225 20.94 23.18 -68.15
N PRO A 226 21.58 23.86 -69.13
CA PRO A 226 23.04 23.82 -69.24
C PRO A 226 23.82 25.00 -68.62
N GLY A 227 25.00 24.68 -68.09
CA GLY A 227 26.21 25.50 -68.22
C GLY A 227 26.56 26.49 -67.11
N ARG A 228 27.64 26.20 -66.35
CA ARG A 228 28.92 26.91 -66.48
C ARG A 228 30.04 26.35 -65.59
N ALA A 229 31.26 26.54 -66.07
CA ALA A 229 32.52 25.98 -65.60
C ALA A 229 32.90 26.26 -64.13
N GLY A 230 33.38 25.21 -63.45
CA GLY A 230 34.75 25.20 -62.92
C GLY A 230 35.01 25.77 -61.52
N ARG A 231 35.35 24.87 -60.57
CA ARG A 231 36.67 24.82 -59.90
C ARG A 231 36.76 23.65 -58.91
N ARG A 232 37.73 22.74 -59.12
CA ARG A 232 38.09 21.72 -58.12
C ARG A 232 38.83 22.38 -56.95
N ARG A 233 38.44 22.09 -55.70
CA ARG A 233 39.28 22.31 -54.50
C ARG A 233 39.47 21.00 -53.75
N ARG A 234 40.71 20.75 -53.30
CA ARG A 234 41.15 19.52 -52.63
C ARG A 234 40.60 19.41 -51.19
N PRO A 235 40.42 18.19 -50.65
CA PRO A 235 40.08 18.01 -49.24
C PRO A 235 41.27 18.37 -48.32
N ARG A 236 40.96 19.01 -47.19
CA ARG A 236 41.92 19.47 -46.17
C ARG A 236 42.06 18.36 -45.11
N ARG A 237 43.30 17.93 -44.80
CA ARG A 237 43.56 16.88 -43.78
C ARG A 237 43.24 17.37 -42.37
N SER A 238 42.58 16.53 -41.58
CA SER A 238 42.32 16.76 -40.14
C SER A 238 43.59 16.60 -39.28
N PRO A 239 43.82 17.43 -38.25
CA PRO A 239 44.85 17.20 -37.25
C PRO A 239 44.47 16.08 -36.27
N ARG A 240 45.46 15.34 -35.79
CA ARG A 240 45.31 14.26 -34.78
C ARG A 240 44.92 14.82 -33.41
N SER A 241 44.07 14.09 -32.69
CA SER A 241 43.75 14.32 -31.27
C SER A 241 44.94 14.01 -30.35
N ARG A 242 45.07 14.79 -29.27
CA ARG A 242 45.97 14.50 -28.13
C ARG A 242 45.28 13.55 -27.14
N PRO A 243 46.01 12.64 -26.47
CA PRO A 243 45.46 11.86 -25.35
C PRO A 243 45.42 12.70 -24.04
N PRO A 244 44.51 12.39 -23.11
CA PRO A 244 44.44 13.07 -21.80
C PRO A 244 45.50 12.55 -20.81
N PRO A 245 45.87 13.35 -19.78
CA PRO A 245 46.85 12.95 -18.77
C PRO A 245 46.26 11.96 -17.75
N ARG A 246 47.10 11.03 -17.27
CA ARG A 246 46.76 10.05 -16.22
C ARG A 246 46.66 10.72 -14.84
N SER A 247 45.52 10.64 -14.19
CA SER A 247 45.38 10.96 -12.76
C SER A 247 46.01 9.85 -11.90
N ARG A 248 46.88 10.24 -10.95
CA ARG A 248 47.44 9.32 -9.94
C ARG A 248 46.49 9.23 -8.75
N HIS A 249 45.77 8.12 -8.60
CA HIS A 249 45.10 7.82 -7.33
C HIS A 249 46.12 7.39 -6.28
N ARG A 250 46.09 8.06 -5.13
CA ARG A 250 46.89 7.77 -3.93
C ARG A 250 45.94 7.08 -2.92
N PRO A 251 46.21 5.83 -2.47
CA PRO A 251 45.35 5.18 -1.50
C PRO A 251 45.52 5.84 -0.12
N LEU A 252 44.39 6.16 0.52
CA LEU A 252 44.38 6.62 1.91
C LEU A 252 44.58 5.43 2.85
N ARG A 253 45.48 5.61 3.83
CA ARG A 253 45.70 4.66 4.93
C ARG A 253 44.43 4.57 5.77
N GLN A 254 43.89 3.37 5.94
CA GLN A 254 42.84 3.08 6.91
C GLN A 254 43.50 2.77 8.26
N GLU A 255 43.52 3.75 9.17
CA GLU A 255 44.02 3.53 10.52
C GLU A 255 43.02 2.79 11.41
N ARG A 256 43.58 2.05 12.36
CA ARG A 256 42.95 0.96 13.09
C ARG A 256 42.72 1.41 14.53
N LEU A 257 41.50 1.79 14.89
CA LEU A 257 41.14 2.17 16.27
C LEU A 257 40.32 1.08 16.97
N LEU A 258 41.05 0.18 17.61
CA LEU A 258 40.57 -0.70 18.68
C LEU A 258 41.33 -0.34 19.95
N SER A 259 40.67 0.24 20.96
CA SER A 259 41.07 -0.01 22.36
C SER A 259 40.10 0.51 23.43
N SER A 260 39.87 -0.35 24.42
CA SER A 260 39.66 -0.05 25.85
C SER A 260 38.44 0.80 26.28
N SER A 261 37.37 0.09 26.67
CA SER A 261 36.55 0.47 27.83
C SER A 261 36.76 -0.57 28.93
N ARG A 262 37.20 -0.12 30.11
CA ARG A 262 37.60 -0.99 31.24
C ARG A 262 36.42 -1.29 32.15
N LEU A 263 36.33 -2.52 32.67
CA LEU A 263 35.51 -2.83 33.84
C LEU A 263 36.13 -2.23 35.12
N PRO A 264 35.30 -1.89 36.12
CA PRO A 264 35.70 -1.93 37.53
C PRO A 264 35.09 -3.15 38.23
N SER A 265 35.91 -3.89 38.96
CA SER A 265 35.47 -5.00 39.83
C SER A 265 35.48 -4.60 41.30
N ARG A 266 34.44 -5.03 42.03
CA ARG A 266 34.36 -5.28 43.49
C ARG A 266 35.26 -4.47 44.45
N ARG A 267 34.62 -3.91 45.49
CA ARG A 267 34.84 -4.41 46.87
C ARG A 267 33.70 -4.08 47.82
N SER A 268 33.37 -5.05 48.67
CA SER A 268 32.37 -4.95 49.74
C SER A 268 32.96 -4.36 51.01
N ARG A 269 32.12 -3.71 51.84
CA ARG A 269 32.15 -3.87 53.30
C ARG A 269 30.79 -3.51 53.91
N ALA A 270 30.43 -4.24 54.97
CA ALA A 270 29.19 -4.09 55.72
C ALA A 270 29.41 -3.28 57.02
N ILE A 271 28.28 -2.93 57.65
CA ILE A 271 27.96 -2.35 58.99
C ILE A 271 26.69 -1.51 58.69
N GLY A 272 25.59 -1.53 59.42
CA GLY A 272 25.27 -1.98 60.79
C GLY A 272 24.31 -0.93 61.39
N GLU A 273 23.48 -1.33 62.36
CA GLU A 273 22.48 -0.47 63.07
C GLU A 273 21.30 0.03 62.18
N ALA A 274 20.01 -0.17 62.47
CA ALA A 274 19.21 -0.40 63.68
C ALA A 274 18.89 0.86 64.52
N SER A 275 17.76 1.52 64.24
CA SER A 275 16.83 2.06 65.26
C SER A 275 15.55 2.66 64.68
N ARG A 276 14.41 2.20 65.25
CA ARG A 276 13.11 2.88 65.44
C ARG A 276 12.33 3.37 64.21
#